data_AF-A0A2J6SUC1-F1
#
_entry.id   AF-A0A2J6SUC1-F1
#
_cell.length_a   1.000
_cell.length_b   1.000
_cell.length_c   1.000
_cell.angle_alpha   90.00
_cell.angle_beta   90.00
_cell.angle_gamma   90.00
#
_symmetry.space_group_name_H-M   'P 1'
#
loop_
_entity.id
_entity.type
_entity.pdbx_description
1 polymer ?
#
loop_
_entity_poly.entity_id
_entity_poly.type
_entity_poly.pdbx_seq_one_letter_code
_entity_poly.pdbx_strand_id
1 'polypeptide(L)'
;MRLLHYNDDGEFSLTQFFDDIPPYAILSHIWGLEEVTFGDMMDRNMTSKTGFDKIRFCGEQARRDGLQYFWVDTCCIDKTSSAELAEAINSMFRWYRNAAKCYVFFSDVPRPTVGSEDRPYQLPWESALRASRWFTRGWTLQELITPASVEIFSKDWERLGDKNSLERLICEITGIPSKALRGTPLADFSMTERMLWAEPRQTTREEDMAYSLLGIFDVYMPLIYGEGRENAARRLREAIDGKEKGIKYEDFSIPFSLSTASDIEHFVAREDELGEIYKALSGDGSRRTVVGTVILYSLGGIGKTQLALSYTPRYKDNYSAIFWLNIKNKDSLKQSFAKVARQILYEYPLARWLSNINMKNLDNIINAIKSWQGLPYNTRWLIIYNNYDNPILASNKDPATVDITKYIPEVYQGSVLITIQSSEVEISHLIQVKKLVNIRNSLKILSNASRRKEVMDGKPYLT
;
A
#
# COMPACT_ATOMS: atom_id res chain seq x y z
N MET A 1 -29.30 1.26 -12.45
CA MET A 1 -29.61 0.71 -11.11
C MET A 1 -31.08 0.30 -11.04
N ARG A 2 -31.42 -0.84 -10.44
CA ARG A 2 -32.82 -1.24 -10.20
C ARG A 2 -33.18 -1.05 -8.74
N LEU A 3 -34.35 -0.47 -8.46
CA LEU A 3 -34.86 -0.22 -7.10
C LEU A 3 -36.21 -0.91 -6.91
N LEU A 4 -36.47 -1.34 -5.68
CA LEU A 4 -37.76 -1.84 -5.22
C LEU A 4 -38.63 -0.70 -4.70
N HIS A 5 -39.93 -0.85 -4.85
CA HIS A 5 -40.96 -0.03 -4.20
C HIS A 5 -42.23 -0.85 -3.98
N TYR A 6 -43.13 -0.34 -3.15
CA TYR A 6 -44.51 -0.84 -3.09
C TYR A 6 -45.30 -0.26 -4.26
N ASN A 7 -45.96 -1.13 -5.03
CA ASN A 7 -46.92 -0.72 -6.05
C ASN A 7 -48.28 -0.36 -5.43
N ASP A 8 -49.23 0.04 -6.27
CA ASP A 8 -50.59 0.43 -5.83
C ASP A 8 -51.36 -0.72 -5.14
N ASP A 9 -51.00 -1.97 -5.45
CA ASP A 9 -51.58 -3.18 -4.84
C ASP A 9 -50.91 -3.56 -3.50
N GLY A 10 -49.88 -2.81 -3.08
CA GLY A 10 -49.10 -3.11 -1.87
C GLY A 10 -48.11 -4.26 -2.02
N GLU A 11 -47.82 -4.70 -3.25
CA GLU A 11 -46.79 -5.70 -3.57
C GLU A 11 -45.45 -5.05 -3.96
N PHE A 12 -44.36 -5.80 -3.88
CA PHE A 12 -43.05 -5.32 -4.33
C PHE A 12 -42.93 -5.33 -5.85
N SER A 13 -42.45 -4.22 -6.40
CA SER A 13 -42.15 -4.08 -7.82
C SER A 13 -40.76 -3.48 -8.05
N LEU A 14 -40.08 -3.93 -9.11
CA LEU A 14 -38.78 -3.42 -9.53
C LEU A 14 -38.94 -2.32 -10.58
N THR A 15 -38.16 -1.25 -10.46
CA THR A 15 -38.06 -0.18 -11.45
C THR A 15 -36.60 0.08 -11.78
N GLN A 16 -36.28 0.15 -13.07
CA GLN A 16 -34.93 0.44 -13.55
C GLN A 16 -34.75 1.94 -13.79
N PHE A 17 -33.65 2.46 -13.26
CA PHE A 17 -33.20 3.85 -13.44
C PHE A 17 -31.84 3.85 -14.12
N PHE A 18 -31.69 4.66 -15.16
CA PHE A 18 -30.43 4.86 -15.90
C PHE A 18 -29.73 6.13 -15.41
N ASP A 19 -30.48 7.22 -15.33
CA ASP A 19 -30.08 8.52 -14.76
C ASP A 19 -31.14 8.99 -13.74
N ASP A 20 -30.85 10.07 -13.00
CA ASP A 20 -31.76 10.69 -12.03
C ASP A 20 -32.37 9.71 -11.00
N ILE A 21 -31.49 8.94 -10.37
CA ILE A 21 -31.88 7.95 -9.35
C ILE A 21 -32.53 8.67 -8.15
N PRO A 22 -33.78 8.36 -7.77
CA PRO A 22 -34.47 9.00 -6.66
C PRO A 22 -33.82 8.65 -5.32
N PRO A 23 -34.09 9.38 -4.22
CA PRO A 23 -33.64 8.96 -2.89
C PRO A 23 -34.11 7.55 -2.54
N TYR A 24 -33.21 6.69 -2.09
CA TYR A 24 -33.50 5.31 -1.73
C TYR A 24 -32.83 4.87 -0.43
N ALA A 25 -33.41 3.86 0.21
CA ALA A 25 -32.75 3.09 1.27
C ALA A 25 -31.96 1.91 0.69
N ILE A 26 -30.94 1.44 1.38
CA ILE A 26 -30.14 0.29 0.96
C ILE A 26 -30.00 -0.72 2.12
N LEU A 27 -30.18 -2.01 1.83
CA LEU A 27 -30.03 -3.07 2.84
C LEU A 27 -28.62 -3.66 2.79
N SER A 28 -27.93 -3.60 3.93
CA SER A 28 -26.70 -4.35 4.19
C SER A 28 -27.03 -5.54 5.10
N HIS A 29 -26.70 -6.75 4.63
CA HIS A 29 -27.00 -7.97 5.37
C HIS A 29 -26.08 -9.12 4.96
N ILE A 30 -26.07 -10.19 5.76
CA ILE A 30 -25.43 -11.44 5.37
C ILE A 30 -26.47 -12.35 4.75
N TRP A 31 -26.14 -12.93 3.60
CA TRP A 31 -26.99 -13.91 2.93
C TRP A 31 -27.20 -15.15 3.82
N GLY A 32 -28.46 -15.58 3.90
CA GLY A 32 -28.90 -16.81 4.54
C GLY A 32 -29.07 -17.95 3.54
N LEU A 33 -29.83 -18.98 3.94
CA LEU A 33 -30.05 -20.17 3.13
C LEU A 33 -31.02 -19.94 1.96
N GLU A 34 -32.05 -19.10 2.14
CA GLU A 34 -33.11 -18.90 1.16
C GLU A 34 -33.27 -17.41 0.83
N GLU A 35 -32.31 -16.85 0.12
CA GLU A 35 -32.44 -15.47 -0.37
C GLU A 35 -33.38 -15.39 -1.58
N VAL A 36 -34.13 -14.29 -1.65
CA VAL A 36 -34.95 -13.98 -2.82
C VAL A 36 -34.05 -13.41 -3.91
N THR A 37 -34.07 -14.04 -5.08
CA THR A 37 -33.26 -13.65 -6.24
C THR A 37 -34.05 -12.76 -7.18
N PHE A 38 -33.36 -12.18 -8.17
CA PHE A 38 -34.03 -11.44 -9.24
C PHE A 38 -35.04 -12.31 -10.01
N GLY A 39 -34.72 -13.58 -10.29
CA GLY A 39 -35.66 -14.50 -10.95
C GLY A 39 -36.93 -14.71 -10.13
N ASP A 40 -36.79 -14.89 -8.81
CA ASP A 40 -37.96 -15.06 -7.93
C ASP A 40 -38.88 -13.83 -7.89
N MET A 41 -38.32 -12.62 -8.03
CA MET A 41 -39.11 -11.39 -8.17
C MET A 41 -39.94 -11.41 -9.45
N MET A 42 -39.33 -11.82 -10.57
CA MET A 42 -39.98 -11.84 -11.88
C MET A 42 -41.07 -12.92 -11.94
N ASP A 43 -40.82 -14.06 -11.30
CA ASP A 43 -41.76 -15.19 -11.22
C ASP A 43 -42.81 -15.02 -10.11
N ARG A 44 -42.74 -13.94 -9.32
CA ARG A 44 -43.59 -13.66 -8.14
C ARG A 44 -43.59 -14.78 -7.08
N ASN A 45 -42.47 -15.50 -6.95
CA ASN A 45 -42.29 -16.63 -6.04
C ASN A 45 -41.47 -16.26 -4.79
N MET A 46 -41.73 -15.08 -4.23
CA MET A 46 -40.90 -14.52 -3.16
C MET A 46 -41.32 -14.98 -1.76
N THR A 47 -42.63 -15.12 -1.51
CA THR A 47 -43.23 -15.25 -0.17
C THR A 47 -42.91 -16.57 0.54
N SER A 48 -42.42 -17.58 -0.18
CA SER A 48 -42.04 -18.87 0.38
C SER A 48 -40.63 -18.90 0.98
N LYS A 49 -39.82 -17.86 0.74
CA LYS A 49 -38.40 -17.82 1.14
C LYS A 49 -38.18 -16.97 2.39
N THR A 50 -37.38 -17.47 3.33
CA THR A 50 -37.05 -16.73 4.56
C THR A 50 -36.33 -15.39 4.32
N GLY A 51 -35.59 -15.25 3.21
CA GLY A 51 -34.99 -13.97 2.80
C GLY A 51 -36.01 -12.87 2.48
N PHE A 52 -37.27 -13.23 2.20
CA PHE A 52 -38.35 -12.28 1.94
C PHE A 52 -38.62 -11.35 3.13
N ASP A 53 -38.47 -11.85 4.37
CA ASP A 53 -38.65 -11.02 5.56
C ASP A 53 -37.65 -9.86 5.62
N LYS A 54 -36.42 -10.04 5.13
CA LYS A 54 -35.41 -8.98 5.06
C LYS A 54 -35.82 -7.89 4.06
N ILE A 55 -36.37 -8.28 2.91
CA ILE A 55 -36.89 -7.36 1.89
C ILE A 55 -38.08 -6.59 2.45
N ARG A 56 -39.02 -7.30 3.08
CA ARG A 56 -40.20 -6.71 3.71
C ARG A 56 -39.82 -5.70 4.78
N PHE A 57 -38.91 -6.08 5.68
CA PHE A 57 -38.36 -5.18 6.68
C PHE A 57 -37.74 -3.93 6.05
N CYS A 58 -36.88 -4.09 5.04
CA CYS A 58 -36.23 -2.96 4.39
C CYS A 58 -37.25 -2.00 3.78
N GLY A 59 -38.27 -2.52 3.08
CA GLY A 59 -39.34 -1.71 2.51
C GLY A 59 -40.21 -1.02 3.55
N GLU A 60 -40.60 -1.72 4.62
CA GLU A 60 -41.37 -1.13 5.73
C GLU A 60 -40.59 -0.02 6.44
N GLN A 61 -39.30 -0.25 6.70
CA GLN A 61 -38.43 0.73 7.35
C GLN A 61 -38.15 1.94 6.44
N ALA A 62 -37.91 1.72 5.14
CA ALA A 62 -37.80 2.79 4.15
C ALA A 62 -39.04 3.68 4.14
N ARG A 63 -40.24 3.08 4.16
CA ARG A 63 -41.52 3.82 4.20
C ARG A 63 -41.67 4.65 5.48
N ARG A 64 -41.25 4.11 6.64
CA ARG A 64 -41.24 4.85 7.92
C ARG A 64 -40.33 6.07 7.88
N ASP A 65 -39.20 5.95 7.17
CA ASP A 65 -38.24 7.03 7.00
C ASP A 65 -38.56 7.95 5.80
N GLY A 66 -39.73 7.79 5.18
CA GLY A 66 -40.21 8.65 4.09
C GLY A 66 -39.57 8.36 2.72
N LEU A 67 -38.96 7.19 2.55
CA LEU A 67 -38.33 6.76 1.30
C LEU A 67 -39.26 5.81 0.55
N GLN A 68 -39.60 6.17 -0.69
CA GLN A 68 -40.44 5.33 -1.57
C GLN A 68 -39.67 4.13 -2.13
N TYR A 69 -38.38 4.32 -2.39
CA TYR A 69 -37.54 3.32 -3.05
C TYR A 69 -36.51 2.73 -2.09
N PHE A 70 -36.17 1.47 -2.31
CA PHE A 70 -35.11 0.79 -1.58
C PHE A 70 -34.39 -0.24 -2.45
N TRP A 71 -33.22 -0.68 -2.00
CA TRP A 71 -32.34 -1.58 -2.74
C TRP A 71 -31.89 -2.75 -1.90
N VAL A 72 -31.89 -3.95 -2.50
CA VAL A 72 -31.38 -5.19 -1.91
C VAL A 72 -30.63 -5.97 -2.98
N ASP A 73 -29.36 -6.28 -2.74
CA ASP A 73 -28.43 -6.86 -3.72
C ASP A 73 -28.87 -8.24 -4.24
N THR A 74 -29.60 -9.01 -3.43
CA THR A 74 -30.04 -10.37 -3.77
C THR A 74 -31.05 -10.39 -4.92
N CYS A 75 -31.93 -9.39 -4.98
CA CYS A 75 -33.02 -9.33 -5.95
C CYS A 75 -32.98 -8.11 -6.89
N CYS A 76 -32.21 -7.06 -6.57
CA CYS A 76 -32.07 -5.90 -7.44
C CYS A 76 -30.98 -6.07 -8.52
N ILE A 77 -30.15 -7.12 -8.44
CA ILE A 77 -29.14 -7.46 -9.45
C ILE A 77 -29.50 -8.79 -10.09
N ASP A 78 -29.55 -8.85 -11.43
CA ASP A 78 -29.54 -10.13 -12.13
C ASP A 78 -28.14 -10.74 -12.13
N LYS A 79 -27.90 -11.66 -11.20
CA LYS A 79 -26.63 -12.37 -11.04
C LYS A 79 -26.38 -13.42 -12.14
N THR A 80 -27.38 -13.72 -12.98
CA THR A 80 -27.22 -14.62 -14.14
C THR A 80 -26.61 -13.90 -15.34
N SER A 81 -26.77 -12.58 -15.43
CA SER A 81 -26.12 -11.72 -16.40
C SER A 81 -24.73 -11.31 -15.92
N SER A 82 -23.67 -11.87 -16.53
CA SER A 82 -22.28 -11.53 -16.18
C SER A 82 -21.96 -10.05 -16.41
N ALA A 83 -22.56 -9.44 -17.45
CA ALA A 83 -22.41 -8.03 -17.74
C ALA A 83 -23.03 -7.16 -16.64
N GLU A 84 -24.25 -7.48 -16.21
CA GLU A 84 -24.91 -6.73 -15.14
C GLU A 84 -24.22 -6.93 -13.80
N LEU A 85 -23.79 -8.15 -13.47
CA LEU A 85 -23.05 -8.43 -12.26
C LEU A 85 -21.75 -7.61 -12.20
N ALA A 86 -21.04 -7.49 -13.34
CA ALA A 86 -19.83 -6.70 -13.44
C ALA A 86 -20.08 -5.19 -13.27
N GLU A 87 -21.14 -4.67 -13.89
CA GLU A 87 -21.57 -3.28 -13.71
C GLU A 87 -21.95 -3.01 -12.24
N ALA A 88 -22.69 -3.93 -11.63
CA ALA A 88 -23.17 -3.80 -10.26
C ALA A 88 -22.04 -3.78 -9.24
N ILE A 89 -21.07 -4.68 -9.35
CA ILE A 89 -19.92 -4.72 -8.45
C ILE A 89 -19.07 -3.45 -8.58
N ASN A 90 -18.80 -2.97 -9.80
CA ASN A 90 -18.07 -1.70 -10.00
C ASN A 90 -18.86 -0.47 -9.51
N SER A 91 -20.19 -0.57 -9.40
CA SER A 91 -21.06 0.52 -8.97
C SER A 91 -21.43 0.48 -7.48
N MET A 92 -21.22 -0.67 -6.80
CA MET A 92 -21.78 -0.94 -5.47
C MET A 92 -21.35 0.10 -4.43
N PHE A 93 -20.08 0.52 -4.45
CA PHE A 93 -19.58 1.57 -3.58
C PHE A 93 -20.35 2.89 -3.75
N ARG A 94 -20.61 3.29 -5.00
CA ARG A 94 -21.39 4.50 -5.30
C ARG A 94 -22.84 4.34 -4.85
N TRP A 95 -23.42 3.15 -5.01
CA TRP A 95 -24.79 2.88 -4.57
C TRP A 95 -24.93 2.96 -3.04
N TYR A 96 -23.98 2.44 -2.27
CA TYR A 96 -24.01 2.60 -0.81
C TYR A 96 -23.73 4.05 -0.38
N ARG A 97 -22.77 4.72 -1.03
CA ARG A 97 -22.46 6.14 -0.75
C ARG A 97 -23.65 7.07 -0.99
N ASN A 98 -24.41 6.83 -2.06
CA ASN A 98 -25.52 7.69 -2.48
C ASN A 98 -26.87 7.33 -1.83
N ALA A 99 -26.94 6.23 -1.08
CA ALA A 99 -28.16 5.86 -0.36
C ALA A 99 -28.49 6.91 0.72
N ALA A 100 -29.76 7.27 0.83
CA ALA A 100 -30.23 8.19 1.88
C ALA A 100 -30.14 7.55 3.27
N LYS A 101 -30.42 6.24 3.34
CA LYS A 101 -30.35 5.41 4.55
C LYS A 101 -29.75 4.05 4.20
N CYS A 102 -28.80 3.58 4.99
CA CYS A 102 -28.35 2.19 4.98
C CYS A 102 -28.89 1.47 6.22
N TYR A 103 -29.66 0.40 6.01
CA TYR A 103 -30.13 -0.45 7.09
C TYR A 103 -29.22 -1.68 7.17
N VAL A 104 -28.51 -1.81 8.28
CA VAL A 104 -27.67 -2.98 8.55
C VAL A 104 -28.46 -3.94 9.41
N PHE A 105 -28.74 -5.13 8.87
CA PHE A 105 -29.46 -6.19 9.56
C PHE A 105 -28.50 -7.29 10.04
N PHE A 106 -28.47 -7.48 11.36
CA PHE A 106 -27.67 -8.52 12.01
C PHE A 106 -28.49 -9.76 12.33
N SER A 107 -28.37 -10.81 11.51
CA SER A 107 -29.09 -12.08 11.72
C SER A 107 -28.67 -12.86 12.98
N ASP A 108 -27.50 -12.54 13.56
CA ASP A 108 -26.87 -13.26 14.67
C ASP A 108 -26.82 -12.46 15.98
N VAL A 109 -27.39 -11.25 16.02
CA VAL A 109 -27.39 -10.38 17.20
C VAL A 109 -28.81 -10.27 17.76
N PRO A 110 -29.08 -10.66 19.02
CA PRO A 110 -30.40 -10.54 19.63
C PRO A 110 -30.75 -9.08 19.95
N ARG A 111 -32.03 -8.81 20.18
CA ARG A 111 -32.51 -7.51 20.68
C ARG A 111 -31.87 -7.13 22.03
N PRO A 112 -31.80 -5.83 22.35
CA PRO A 112 -31.36 -5.38 23.66
C PRO A 112 -32.37 -5.84 24.72
N THR A 113 -31.92 -6.67 25.66
CA THR A 113 -32.69 -6.96 26.88
C THR A 113 -32.41 -5.86 27.90
N VAL A 114 -33.45 -5.27 28.48
CA VAL A 114 -33.28 -4.41 29.67
C VAL A 114 -32.66 -5.27 30.76
N GLY A 115 -31.46 -4.92 31.22
CA GLY A 115 -30.79 -5.65 32.28
C GLY A 115 -31.60 -5.60 33.57
N SER A 116 -31.70 -6.71 34.29
CA SER A 116 -32.01 -6.67 35.72
C SER A 116 -30.87 -5.91 36.42
N GLU A 117 -31.20 -5.15 37.48
CA GLU A 117 -30.29 -4.25 38.22
C GLU A 117 -29.00 -4.92 38.74
N ASP A 118 -28.90 -6.25 38.67
CA ASP A 118 -27.86 -7.06 39.29
C ASP A 118 -26.59 -7.34 38.44
N ARG A 119 -26.52 -6.96 37.14
CA ARG A 119 -25.27 -7.14 36.34
C ARG A 119 -25.00 -6.01 35.32
N PRO A 120 -24.21 -4.99 35.69
CA PRO A 120 -23.97 -3.82 34.83
C PRO A 120 -22.94 -4.01 33.68
N TYR A 121 -22.28 -5.16 33.55
CA TYR A 121 -20.96 -5.19 32.89
C TYR A 121 -20.86 -5.80 31.48
N GLN A 122 -21.95 -6.26 30.86
CA GLN A 122 -22.03 -6.52 29.41
C GLN A 122 -23.45 -6.93 29.04
N LEU A 123 -24.16 -6.11 28.26
CA LEU A 123 -25.47 -6.50 27.73
C LEU A 123 -25.27 -7.66 26.73
N PRO A 124 -26.05 -8.76 26.81
CA PRO A 124 -25.86 -9.95 25.97
C PRO A 124 -25.79 -9.68 24.46
N TRP A 125 -26.48 -8.64 23.99
CA TRP A 125 -26.48 -8.24 22.58
C TRP A 125 -25.15 -7.58 22.14
N GLU A 126 -24.45 -6.85 23.01
CA GLU A 126 -23.16 -6.21 22.67
C GLU A 126 -22.09 -7.27 22.42
N SER A 127 -22.05 -8.31 23.27
CA SER A 127 -21.12 -9.42 23.09
C SER A 127 -21.40 -10.19 21.79
N ALA A 128 -22.68 -10.39 21.46
CA ALA A 128 -23.08 -10.97 20.17
C ALA A 128 -22.71 -10.07 18.99
N LEU A 129 -22.86 -8.74 19.12
CA LEU A 129 -22.46 -7.77 18.08
C LEU A 129 -20.96 -7.86 17.80
N ARG A 130 -20.12 -7.91 18.84
CA ARG A 130 -18.66 -8.08 18.69
C ARG A 130 -18.28 -9.38 17.98
N ALA A 131 -19.06 -10.44 18.17
CA ALA A 131 -18.83 -11.74 17.55
C ALA A 131 -19.55 -11.91 16.20
N SER A 132 -20.28 -10.89 15.73
CA SER A 132 -21.11 -11.04 14.54
C SER A 132 -20.27 -11.29 13.29
N ARG A 133 -20.76 -12.21 12.47
CA ARG A 133 -20.19 -12.50 11.16
C ARG A 133 -20.24 -11.31 10.21
N TRP A 134 -21.09 -10.31 10.47
CA TRP A 134 -21.22 -9.17 9.56
C TRP A 134 -19.92 -8.38 9.48
N PHE A 135 -19.20 -8.23 10.60
CA PHE A 135 -17.91 -7.54 10.63
C PHE A 135 -16.78 -8.33 9.95
N THR A 136 -16.96 -9.63 9.72
CA THR A 136 -15.97 -10.49 9.07
C THR A 136 -16.24 -10.71 7.59
N ARG A 137 -17.28 -10.13 7.01
CA ARG A 137 -17.55 -10.23 5.56
C ARG A 137 -16.80 -9.14 4.79
N GLY A 138 -16.23 -9.49 3.63
CA GLY A 138 -15.46 -8.55 2.80
C GLY A 138 -16.29 -7.34 2.36
N TRP A 139 -17.42 -7.61 1.70
CA TRP A 139 -18.30 -6.58 1.15
C TRP A 139 -18.84 -5.59 2.19
N THR A 140 -19.09 -6.02 3.43
CA THR A 140 -19.65 -5.14 4.47
C THR A 140 -18.72 -4.00 4.88
N LEU A 141 -17.44 -4.02 4.48
CA LEU A 141 -16.53 -2.91 4.69
C LEU A 141 -17.05 -1.63 4.01
N GLN A 142 -17.33 -1.71 2.71
CA GLN A 142 -17.87 -0.57 1.97
C GLN A 142 -19.28 -0.22 2.46
N GLU A 143 -20.08 -1.20 2.87
CA GLU A 143 -21.45 -0.99 3.37
C GLU A 143 -21.46 -0.24 4.72
N LEU A 144 -20.38 -0.36 5.51
CA LEU A 144 -20.18 0.35 6.77
C LEU A 144 -19.70 1.79 6.56
N ILE A 145 -18.62 1.95 5.78
CA ILE A 145 -17.87 3.22 5.78
C ILE A 145 -18.45 4.24 4.79
N THR A 146 -19.14 3.78 3.74
CA THR A 146 -19.55 4.66 2.64
C THR A 146 -20.85 5.41 2.86
N PRO A 147 -21.92 4.83 3.46
CA PRO A 147 -23.16 5.56 3.62
C PRO A 147 -23.04 6.64 4.68
N ALA A 148 -23.68 7.79 4.44
CA ALA A 148 -23.71 8.88 5.41
C ALA A 148 -24.52 8.51 6.67
N SER A 149 -25.65 7.82 6.49
CA SER A 149 -26.52 7.35 7.58
C SER A 149 -26.60 5.83 7.56
N VAL A 150 -26.23 5.20 8.67
CA VAL A 150 -26.29 3.74 8.86
C VAL A 150 -27.06 3.46 10.15
N GLU A 151 -28.16 2.72 10.04
CA GLU A 151 -28.98 2.27 11.17
C GLU A 151 -28.86 0.77 11.33
N ILE A 152 -28.70 0.33 12.56
CA ILE A 152 -28.30 -1.04 12.89
C ILE A 152 -29.46 -1.74 13.61
N PHE A 153 -29.86 -2.90 13.09
CA PHE A 153 -31.00 -3.67 13.55
C PHE A 153 -30.60 -5.10 13.93
N SER A 154 -31.25 -5.61 14.98
CA SER A 154 -31.06 -6.97 15.50
C SER A 154 -31.79 -8.01 14.64
N LYS A 155 -31.55 -9.29 14.94
CA LYS A 155 -32.26 -10.43 14.33
C LYS A 155 -33.76 -10.42 14.62
N ASP A 156 -34.17 -9.70 15.66
CA ASP A 156 -35.56 -9.55 16.10
C ASP A 156 -36.21 -8.28 15.52
N TRP A 157 -35.57 -7.64 14.52
CA TRP A 157 -36.03 -6.42 13.84
C TRP A 157 -36.06 -5.16 14.72
N GLU A 158 -35.40 -5.22 15.88
CA GLU A 158 -35.30 -4.10 16.82
C GLU A 158 -34.08 -3.24 16.53
N ARG A 159 -34.24 -1.91 16.62
CA ARG A 159 -33.13 -0.97 16.41
C ARG A 159 -32.13 -1.04 17.57
N LEU A 160 -30.89 -1.37 17.26
CA LEU A 160 -29.77 -1.40 18.22
C LEU A 160 -29.12 -0.02 18.38
N GLY A 161 -29.13 0.78 17.32
CA GLY A 161 -28.50 2.10 17.28
C GLY A 161 -28.19 2.53 15.86
N ASP A 162 -27.29 3.49 15.72
CA ASP A 162 -26.74 3.93 14.45
C ASP A 162 -25.21 3.98 14.51
N LYS A 163 -24.58 4.24 13.36
CA LYS A 163 -23.11 4.31 13.25
C LYS A 163 -22.48 5.35 14.18
N ASN A 164 -23.20 6.43 14.54
CA ASN A 164 -22.68 7.44 15.45
C ASN A 164 -22.81 6.97 16.91
N SER A 165 -23.97 6.43 17.29
CA SER A 165 -24.21 5.95 18.65
C SER A 165 -23.33 4.75 19.02
N LEU A 166 -23.00 3.91 18.03
CA LEU A 166 -22.15 2.72 18.19
C LEU A 166 -20.71 2.92 17.72
N GLU A 167 -20.29 4.16 17.40
CA GLU A 167 -18.98 4.46 16.79
C GLU A 167 -17.83 3.79 17.54
N ARG A 168 -17.75 4.01 18.87
CA ARG A 168 -16.68 3.46 19.71
C ARG A 168 -16.60 1.93 19.59
N LEU A 169 -17.75 1.26 19.66
CA LEU A 169 -17.85 -0.19 19.59
C LEU A 169 -17.42 -0.71 18.21
N ILE A 170 -17.85 -0.04 17.14
CA ILE A 170 -17.48 -0.37 15.76
C ILE A 170 -15.97 -0.19 15.54
N CYS A 171 -15.38 0.92 16.04
CA CYS A 171 -13.93 1.15 15.97
C CYS A 171 -13.15 0.05 16.69
N GLU A 172 -13.58 -0.35 17.90
CA GLU A 172 -12.95 -1.42 18.67
C GLU A 172 -13.03 -2.79 17.95
N ILE A 173 -14.16 -3.09 17.29
CA ILE A 173 -14.34 -4.37 16.57
C ILE A 173 -13.52 -4.40 15.28
N THR A 174 -13.51 -3.30 14.52
CA THR A 174 -13.02 -3.30 13.13
C THR A 174 -11.62 -2.75 12.97
N GLY A 175 -11.10 -2.01 13.96
CA GLY A 175 -9.86 -1.24 13.84
C GLY A 175 -9.97 -0.01 12.91
N ILE A 176 -11.17 0.29 12.40
CA ILE A 176 -11.40 1.45 11.53
C ILE A 176 -11.41 2.73 12.39
N PRO A 177 -10.61 3.76 12.07
CA PRO A 177 -10.59 5.00 12.85
C PRO A 177 -11.94 5.73 12.84
N SER A 178 -12.32 6.39 13.95
CA SER A 178 -13.54 7.21 14.03
C SER A 178 -13.67 8.22 12.89
N LYS A 179 -12.56 8.84 12.46
CA LYS A 179 -12.55 9.78 11.32
C LYS A 179 -13.08 9.14 10.03
N ALA A 180 -12.77 7.86 9.76
CA ALA A 180 -13.27 7.16 8.58
C ALA A 180 -14.79 6.91 8.70
N LEU A 181 -15.27 6.48 9.88
CA LEU A 181 -16.71 6.25 10.11
C LEU A 181 -17.54 7.53 9.98
N ARG A 182 -16.97 8.68 10.36
CA ARG A 182 -17.55 10.02 10.24
C ARG A 182 -17.51 10.59 8.81
N GLY A 183 -16.94 9.87 7.84
CA GLY A 183 -16.96 10.26 6.43
C GLY A 183 -15.79 11.15 5.98
N THR A 184 -14.66 11.16 6.69
CA THR A 184 -13.42 11.74 6.14
C THR A 184 -13.12 11.10 4.77
N PRO A 185 -12.74 11.89 3.75
CA PRO A 185 -12.39 11.36 2.43
C PRO A 185 -11.41 10.19 2.52
N LEU A 186 -11.68 9.09 1.83
CA LEU A 186 -10.84 7.88 1.87
C LEU A 186 -9.41 8.14 1.37
N ALA A 187 -9.21 9.18 0.55
CA ALA A 187 -7.89 9.61 0.09
C ALA A 187 -6.99 10.15 1.21
N ASP A 188 -7.55 10.57 2.35
CA ASP A 188 -6.80 11.07 3.51
C ASP A 188 -6.23 9.92 4.38
N PHE A 189 -6.48 8.67 3.98
CA PHE A 189 -5.97 7.47 4.61
C PHE A 189 -4.98 6.78 3.67
N SER A 190 -3.86 6.34 4.21
CA SER A 190 -2.86 5.60 3.45
C SER A 190 -3.46 4.32 2.86
N MET A 191 -2.88 3.83 1.76
CA MET A 191 -3.28 2.53 1.21
C MET A 191 -3.12 1.42 2.24
N THR A 192 -2.03 1.45 3.02
CA THR A 192 -1.81 0.48 4.09
C THR A 192 -2.93 0.49 5.12
N GLU A 193 -3.37 1.66 5.60
CA GLU A 193 -4.51 1.75 6.53
C GLU A 193 -5.78 1.16 5.92
N ARG A 194 -6.10 1.51 4.67
CA ARG A 194 -7.30 1.01 3.98
C ARG A 194 -7.26 -0.50 3.75
N MET A 195 -6.08 -1.05 3.44
CA MET A 195 -5.87 -2.50 3.31
C MET A 195 -6.04 -3.22 4.65
N LEU A 196 -5.57 -2.64 5.76
CA LEU A 196 -5.72 -3.23 7.10
C LEU A 196 -7.18 -3.37 7.52
N TRP A 197 -8.08 -2.47 7.08
CA TRP A 197 -9.51 -2.59 7.35
C TRP A 197 -10.16 -3.84 6.72
N ALA A 198 -9.50 -4.42 5.71
CA ALA A 198 -9.94 -5.60 4.99
C ALA A 198 -9.32 -6.91 5.52
N GLU A 199 -8.18 -6.84 6.20
CA GLU A 199 -7.41 -8.01 6.68
C GLU A 199 -8.24 -9.03 7.49
N PRO A 200 -9.11 -8.64 8.45
CA PRO A 200 -9.86 -9.62 9.24
C PRO A 200 -11.07 -10.21 8.49
N ARG A 201 -11.30 -9.82 7.23
CA ARG A 201 -12.51 -10.13 6.48
C ARG A 201 -12.33 -11.34 5.56
N GLN A 202 -13.45 -11.97 5.23
CA GLN A 202 -13.56 -13.18 4.43
C GLN A 202 -14.65 -13.03 3.38
N THR A 203 -14.45 -13.70 2.25
CA THR A 203 -15.38 -13.70 1.13
C THR A 203 -15.71 -15.12 0.70
N THR A 204 -16.89 -15.30 0.10
CA THR A 204 -17.33 -16.62 -0.39
C THR A 204 -16.56 -17.02 -1.64
N ARG A 205 -16.43 -16.11 -2.61
CA ARG A 205 -15.51 -16.26 -3.74
C ARG A 205 -14.18 -15.65 -3.37
N GLU A 206 -13.09 -16.30 -3.74
CA GLU A 206 -11.77 -15.90 -3.29
C GLU A 206 -11.30 -14.58 -3.91
N GLU A 207 -11.76 -14.27 -5.13
CA GLU A 207 -11.46 -13.04 -5.87
C GLU A 207 -12.19 -11.82 -5.30
N ASP A 208 -13.33 -12.03 -4.63
CA ASP A 208 -14.07 -10.94 -3.97
C ASP A 208 -13.24 -10.25 -2.88
N MET A 209 -12.19 -10.90 -2.37
CA MET A 209 -11.24 -10.24 -1.47
C MET A 209 -10.58 -9.02 -2.12
N ALA A 210 -10.39 -9.05 -3.44
CA ALA A 210 -9.94 -7.91 -4.21
C ALA A 210 -11.13 -7.05 -4.68
N TYR A 211 -12.20 -7.66 -5.21
CA TYR A 211 -13.30 -6.90 -5.81
C TYR A 211 -14.11 -6.05 -4.82
N SER A 212 -14.20 -6.48 -3.56
CA SER A 212 -14.85 -5.68 -2.50
C SER A 212 -14.09 -4.41 -2.12
N LEU A 213 -12.85 -4.24 -2.60
CA LEU A 213 -12.01 -3.08 -2.32
C LEU A 213 -11.98 -2.06 -3.47
N LEU A 214 -12.59 -2.36 -4.61
CA LEU A 214 -12.55 -1.49 -5.79
C LEU A 214 -12.98 -0.06 -5.46
N GLY A 215 -14.12 0.11 -4.80
CA GLY A 215 -14.60 1.43 -4.39
C GLY A 215 -13.81 2.07 -3.26
N ILE A 216 -13.23 1.29 -2.35
CA ILE A 216 -12.38 1.78 -1.25
C ILE A 216 -11.14 2.50 -1.79
N PHE A 217 -10.60 2.00 -2.90
CA PHE A 217 -9.51 2.61 -3.65
C PHE A 217 -9.97 3.46 -4.84
N ASP A 218 -11.29 3.46 -5.10
CA ASP A 218 -11.98 4.12 -6.21
C ASP A 218 -11.34 3.75 -7.57
N VAL A 219 -11.04 2.46 -7.76
CA VAL A 219 -10.49 1.87 -8.98
C VAL A 219 -11.56 1.02 -9.69
N TYR A 220 -11.36 0.78 -10.98
CA TYR A 220 -12.23 -0.06 -11.80
C TYR A 220 -11.39 -1.12 -12.49
N MET A 221 -11.89 -2.35 -12.55
CA MET A 221 -11.25 -3.43 -13.31
C MET A 221 -12.26 -4.49 -13.75
N PRO A 222 -11.99 -5.23 -14.84
CA PRO A 222 -12.80 -6.37 -15.24
C PRO A 222 -12.86 -7.46 -14.16
N LEU A 223 -14.05 -8.04 -13.92
CA LEU A 223 -14.21 -9.15 -12.98
C LEU A 223 -14.01 -10.47 -13.72
N ILE A 224 -13.01 -11.23 -13.31
CA ILE A 224 -12.68 -12.54 -13.85
C ILE A 224 -12.78 -13.56 -12.72
N TYR A 225 -13.98 -14.12 -12.53
CA TYR A 225 -14.14 -15.23 -11.59
C TYR A 225 -13.53 -16.50 -12.17
N GLY A 226 -12.71 -17.19 -11.37
CA GLY A 226 -11.85 -18.30 -11.77
C GLY A 226 -10.39 -17.91 -11.97
N GLU A 227 -10.01 -16.63 -11.86
CA GLU A 227 -8.60 -16.21 -11.95
C GLU A 227 -7.80 -16.50 -10.66
N GLY A 228 -8.50 -16.76 -9.55
CA GLY A 228 -7.91 -17.03 -8.24
C GLY A 228 -7.52 -15.78 -7.46
N ARG A 229 -7.45 -15.90 -6.13
CA ARG A 229 -7.23 -14.78 -5.20
C ARG A 229 -5.97 -13.97 -5.52
N GLU A 230 -4.86 -14.63 -5.81
CA GLU A 230 -3.56 -14.00 -6.01
C GLU A 230 -3.54 -13.11 -7.25
N ASN A 231 -4.15 -13.56 -8.34
CA ASN A 231 -4.25 -12.80 -9.59
C ASN A 231 -5.19 -11.60 -9.46
N ALA A 232 -6.37 -11.81 -8.86
CA ALA A 232 -7.30 -10.72 -8.57
C ALA A 232 -6.65 -9.65 -7.68
N ALA A 233 -5.91 -10.07 -6.63
CA ALA A 233 -5.17 -9.16 -5.75
C ALA A 233 -4.03 -8.43 -6.48
N ARG A 234 -3.29 -9.10 -7.37
CA ARG A 234 -2.26 -8.46 -8.20
C ARG A 234 -2.86 -7.39 -9.10
N ARG A 235 -3.96 -7.69 -9.78
CA ARG A 235 -4.64 -6.73 -10.67
C ARG A 235 -5.24 -5.56 -9.90
N LEU A 236 -5.77 -5.80 -8.69
CA LEU A 236 -6.20 -4.72 -7.80
C LEU A 236 -5.01 -3.80 -7.48
N ARG A 237 -3.86 -4.35 -7.07
CA ARG A 237 -2.65 -3.54 -6.84
C ARG A 237 -2.24 -2.76 -8.09
N GLU A 238 -2.23 -3.40 -9.26
CA GLU A 238 -1.92 -2.73 -10.52
C GLU A 238 -2.91 -1.62 -10.88
N ALA A 239 -4.21 -1.79 -10.56
CA ALA A 239 -5.23 -0.79 -10.77
C ALA A 239 -5.12 0.37 -9.76
N ILE A 240 -4.79 0.07 -8.50
CA ILE A 240 -4.48 1.08 -7.48
C ILE A 240 -3.28 1.89 -7.93
N ASP A 241 -2.15 1.23 -8.22
CA ASP A 241 -0.94 1.84 -8.74
C ASP A 241 -1.22 2.60 -10.05
N GLY A 242 -2.10 2.08 -10.91
CA GLY A 242 -2.49 2.65 -12.19
C GLY A 242 -3.33 3.92 -12.07
N LYS A 243 -4.29 3.93 -11.16
CA LYS A 243 -5.09 5.12 -10.85
C LYS A 243 -4.26 6.17 -10.15
N GLU A 244 -3.41 5.72 -9.24
CA GLU A 244 -2.36 6.51 -8.64
C GLU A 244 -1.52 7.15 -9.75
N LYS A 245 -1.04 6.42 -10.77
CA LYS A 245 -0.36 6.98 -11.95
C LYS A 245 -1.18 8.03 -12.75
N GLY A 246 -2.51 8.03 -12.66
CA GLY A 246 -3.40 9.06 -13.25
C GLY A 246 -3.46 10.37 -12.47
N ILE A 247 -3.24 10.34 -11.15
CA ILE A 247 -2.80 11.49 -10.35
C ILE A 247 -1.28 11.46 -10.42
N LYS A 248 -0.66 11.90 -11.54
CA LYS A 248 0.81 11.90 -11.76
C LYS A 248 1.56 11.66 -10.47
N TYR A 249 1.82 10.39 -10.12
CA TYR A 249 2.82 10.13 -9.12
C TYR A 249 4.03 10.79 -9.75
N GLU A 250 4.64 11.68 -8.98
CA GLU A 250 6.02 12.01 -9.21
C GLU A 250 6.71 10.66 -9.32
N ASP A 251 6.87 10.17 -10.55
CA ASP A 251 7.62 8.96 -10.83
C ASP A 251 8.95 9.30 -10.20
N PHE A 252 9.24 8.73 -9.01
CA PHE A 252 10.42 9.05 -8.20
C PHE A 252 11.73 8.77 -8.97
N SER A 253 11.61 8.39 -10.25
CA SER A 253 12.59 8.46 -11.32
C SER A 253 13.29 9.81 -11.38
N ILE A 254 14.50 9.81 -10.85
CA ILE A 254 15.47 10.88 -11.07
C ILE A 254 16.51 10.35 -12.05
N PRO A 255 16.72 11.01 -13.20
CA PRO A 255 17.72 10.60 -14.17
C PRO A 255 19.08 10.37 -13.52
N PHE A 256 19.58 9.15 -13.67
CA PHE A 256 20.86 8.77 -13.10
C PHE A 256 22.02 9.51 -13.80
N SER A 257 22.77 10.31 -13.05
CA SER A 257 23.94 11.05 -13.56
C SER A 257 25.20 10.64 -12.83
N LEU A 258 26.06 9.86 -13.51
CA LEU A 258 27.42 9.52 -13.06
C LEU A 258 28.46 10.61 -13.36
N SER A 259 28.05 11.86 -13.62
CA SER A 259 28.98 12.97 -13.93
C SER A 259 30.14 13.17 -12.94
N THR A 260 30.05 12.58 -11.74
CA THR A 260 31.08 12.60 -10.70
C THR A 260 31.90 11.32 -10.55
N ALA A 261 31.63 10.28 -11.32
CA ALA A 261 32.37 9.04 -11.31
C ALA A 261 32.96 8.77 -12.71
N SER A 262 34.28 8.64 -12.78
CA SER A 262 34.98 8.23 -13.98
C SER A 262 34.37 6.92 -14.53
N ASP A 263 33.91 6.93 -15.78
CA ASP A 263 33.47 5.72 -16.46
C ASP A 263 34.55 4.64 -16.37
N ILE A 264 34.16 3.47 -15.88
CA ILE A 264 35.04 2.31 -15.82
C ILE A 264 34.83 1.56 -17.13
N GLU A 265 35.64 1.86 -18.15
CA GLU A 265 35.58 1.14 -19.43
C GLU A 265 35.74 -0.38 -19.24
N HIS A 266 36.49 -0.81 -18.22
CA HIS A 266 36.83 -2.21 -17.99
C HIS A 266 36.85 -2.63 -16.51
N PHE A 267 35.69 -3.03 -15.97
CA PHE A 267 35.59 -3.68 -14.67
C PHE A 267 35.96 -5.17 -14.77
N VAL A 268 36.83 -5.65 -13.88
CA VAL A 268 37.36 -7.02 -13.94
C VAL A 268 37.11 -7.74 -12.63
N ALA A 269 36.33 -8.83 -12.73
CA ALA A 269 36.02 -9.76 -11.65
C ALA A 269 35.34 -9.10 -10.44
N ARG A 270 34.84 -9.92 -9.52
CA ARG A 270 33.92 -9.58 -8.40
C ARG A 270 32.43 -9.77 -8.68
N GLU A 271 32.08 -10.74 -9.53
CA GLU A 271 30.67 -11.13 -9.74
C GLU A 271 30.03 -11.71 -8.47
N ASP A 272 30.81 -12.41 -7.64
CA ASP A 272 30.35 -12.92 -6.35
C ASP A 272 29.97 -11.77 -5.41
N GLU A 273 30.87 -10.78 -5.22
CA GLU A 273 30.55 -9.62 -4.39
C GLU A 273 29.40 -8.78 -4.96
N LEU A 274 29.28 -8.64 -6.30
CA LEU A 274 28.14 -7.97 -6.92
C LEU A 274 26.82 -8.72 -6.67
N GLY A 275 26.84 -10.05 -6.73
CA GLY A 275 25.70 -10.90 -6.41
C GLY A 275 25.31 -10.82 -4.93
N GLU A 276 26.29 -10.72 -4.03
CA GLU A 276 26.03 -10.49 -2.60
C GLU A 276 25.40 -9.13 -2.33
N ILE A 277 25.91 -8.04 -2.94
CA ILE A 277 25.29 -6.71 -2.85
C ILE A 277 23.84 -6.77 -3.35
N TYR A 278 23.62 -7.41 -4.51
CA TYR A 278 22.27 -7.54 -5.08
C TYR A 278 21.32 -8.27 -4.15
N LYS A 279 21.72 -9.43 -3.61
CA LYS A 279 20.89 -10.21 -2.67
C LYS A 279 20.58 -9.41 -1.40
N ALA A 280 21.60 -8.78 -0.82
CA ALA A 280 21.45 -8.03 0.42
C ALA A 280 20.58 -6.77 0.25
N LEU A 281 20.65 -6.08 -0.89
CA LEU A 281 19.82 -4.90 -1.18
C LEU A 281 18.41 -5.25 -1.69
N SER A 282 18.22 -6.37 -2.40
CA SER A 282 16.90 -6.77 -2.94
C SER A 282 15.98 -7.44 -1.90
N GLY A 283 16.55 -8.14 -0.92
CA GLY A 283 15.78 -8.81 0.15
C GLY A 283 15.08 -10.08 -0.34
N ASP A 284 14.58 -10.88 0.59
CA ASP A 284 13.90 -12.17 0.33
C ASP A 284 12.36 -12.06 0.38
N GLY A 285 11.82 -10.83 0.43
CA GLY A 285 10.38 -10.59 0.58
C GLY A 285 9.86 -10.72 2.03
N SER A 286 10.72 -11.00 3.01
CA SER A 286 10.35 -10.88 4.42
C SER A 286 10.25 -9.41 4.83
N ARG A 287 9.33 -9.09 5.74
CA ARG A 287 9.08 -7.73 6.26
C ARG A 287 10.38 -7.15 6.83
N ARG A 288 11.09 -6.32 6.06
CA ARG A 288 12.27 -5.61 6.53
C ARG A 288 11.87 -4.65 7.66
N THR A 289 12.48 -4.82 8.82
CA THR A 289 12.34 -3.92 9.97
C THR A 289 13.25 -2.69 9.87
N VAL A 290 14.15 -2.59 8.88
CA VAL A 290 15.09 -1.48 8.67
C VAL A 290 15.43 -1.33 7.18
N VAL A 291 15.79 -0.12 6.74
CA VAL A 291 16.35 0.16 5.40
C VAL A 291 17.47 -0.82 5.04
N GLY A 292 17.44 -1.38 3.82
CA GLY A 292 18.45 -2.34 3.37
C GLY A 292 19.82 -1.67 3.26
N THR A 293 20.72 -1.92 4.23
CA THR A 293 22.03 -1.27 4.29
C THR A 293 23.15 -2.29 4.11
N VAL A 294 24.00 -2.06 3.10
CA VAL A 294 25.20 -2.86 2.81
C VAL A 294 26.46 -2.01 2.97
N ILE A 295 27.47 -2.56 3.64
CA ILE A 295 28.76 -1.91 3.84
C ILE A 295 29.86 -2.69 3.14
N LEU A 296 30.53 -2.03 2.19
CA LEU A 296 31.74 -2.50 1.56
C LEU A 296 32.94 -2.01 2.37
N TYR A 297 33.69 -2.93 2.97
CA TYR A 297 34.87 -2.59 3.78
C TYR A 297 36.14 -3.33 3.34
N SER A 298 37.28 -2.63 3.41
CA SER A 298 38.61 -3.15 3.10
C SER A 298 39.69 -2.08 3.30
N LEU A 299 40.97 -2.46 3.19
CA LEU A 299 42.07 -1.51 2.98
C LEU A 299 41.85 -0.59 1.75
N GLY A 300 42.45 0.59 1.78
CA GLY A 300 42.41 1.58 0.70
C GLY A 300 42.88 1.01 -0.66
N GLY A 301 42.30 1.49 -1.75
CA GLY A 301 42.75 1.16 -3.12
C GLY A 301 42.35 -0.22 -3.68
N ILE A 302 41.66 -1.07 -2.92
CA ILE A 302 41.33 -2.44 -3.40
C ILE A 302 40.22 -2.49 -4.47
N GLY A 303 39.46 -1.39 -4.65
CA GLY A 303 38.38 -1.31 -5.63
C GLY A 303 36.95 -1.22 -5.07
N LYS A 304 36.74 -0.84 -3.80
CA LYS A 304 35.38 -0.67 -3.23
C LYS A 304 34.51 0.30 -4.03
N THR A 305 35.07 1.47 -4.34
CA THR A 305 34.40 2.50 -5.15
C THR A 305 34.09 1.97 -6.54
N GLN A 306 35.03 1.25 -7.17
CA GLN A 306 34.84 0.64 -8.49
C GLN A 306 33.76 -0.46 -8.47
N LEU A 307 33.67 -1.22 -7.38
CA LEU A 307 32.62 -2.23 -7.19
C LEU A 307 31.24 -1.58 -7.11
N ALA A 308 31.07 -0.51 -6.30
CA ALA A 308 29.83 0.25 -6.23
C ALA A 308 29.46 0.90 -7.58
N LEU A 309 30.43 1.45 -8.30
CA LEU A 309 30.25 2.01 -9.64
C LEU A 309 29.85 0.96 -10.68
N SER A 310 30.28 -0.29 -10.51
CA SER A 310 29.92 -1.38 -11.42
C SER A 310 28.55 -1.98 -11.08
N TYR A 311 28.16 -1.97 -9.81
CA TYR A 311 26.82 -2.37 -9.37
C TYR A 311 25.74 -1.45 -9.96
N THR A 312 25.98 -0.14 -9.89
CA THR A 312 24.95 0.87 -10.16
C THR A 312 24.30 0.78 -11.55
N PRO A 313 25.05 0.81 -12.68
CA PRO A 313 24.45 0.74 -14.01
C PRO A 313 23.85 -0.64 -14.32
N ARG A 314 24.34 -1.73 -13.69
CA ARG A 314 23.85 -3.09 -13.91
C ARG A 314 22.46 -3.33 -13.32
N TYR A 315 22.17 -2.69 -12.19
CA TYR A 315 20.91 -2.87 -11.46
C TYR A 315 20.08 -1.58 -11.41
N LYS A 316 20.38 -0.61 -12.28
CA LYS A 316 19.74 0.72 -12.25
C LYS A 316 18.22 0.65 -12.35
N ASP A 317 17.69 -0.28 -13.14
CA ASP A 317 16.25 -0.38 -13.44
C ASP A 317 15.44 -0.87 -12.22
N ASN A 318 16.12 -1.45 -11.22
CA ASN A 318 15.49 -1.82 -9.95
C ASN A 318 15.18 -0.59 -9.09
N TYR A 319 15.82 0.53 -9.37
CA TYR A 319 15.72 1.75 -8.60
C TYR A 319 14.99 2.85 -9.39
N SER A 320 14.25 3.71 -8.70
CA SER A 320 13.69 4.94 -9.25
C SER A 320 14.71 6.08 -9.18
N ALA A 321 15.42 6.22 -8.06
CA ALA A 321 16.49 7.22 -7.94
C ALA A 321 17.77 6.58 -7.43
N ILE A 322 18.92 7.04 -7.93
CA ILE A 322 20.22 6.65 -7.41
C ILE A 322 21.06 7.90 -7.16
N PHE A 323 21.49 8.06 -5.92
CA PHE A 323 22.31 9.20 -5.50
C PHE A 323 23.69 8.76 -5.05
N TRP A 324 24.71 9.42 -5.58
CA TRP A 324 26.10 9.19 -5.22
C TRP A 324 26.63 10.34 -4.35
N LEU A 325 26.95 10.05 -3.09
CA LEU A 325 27.40 11.03 -2.11
C LEU A 325 28.85 10.76 -1.72
N ASN A 326 29.70 11.79 -1.76
CA ASN A 326 31.07 11.72 -1.24
C ASN A 326 31.09 12.22 0.20
N ILE A 327 31.44 11.35 1.14
CA ILE A 327 31.35 11.63 2.58
C ILE A 327 32.69 11.62 3.30
N LYS A 328 33.77 11.91 2.56
CA LYS A 328 35.14 12.01 3.08
C LYS A 328 35.29 12.97 4.27
N ASN A 329 34.55 14.08 4.26
CA ASN A 329 34.52 15.08 5.32
C ASN A 329 33.21 15.89 5.27
N LYS A 330 32.97 16.73 6.29
CA LYS A 330 31.75 17.55 6.43
C LYS A 330 31.48 18.45 5.22
N ASP A 331 32.50 18.99 4.57
CA ASP A 331 32.32 19.87 3.40
C ASP A 331 31.91 19.09 2.14
N SER A 332 32.55 17.92 1.91
CA SER A 332 32.18 17.02 0.80
C SER A 332 30.76 16.49 0.98
N LEU A 333 30.38 16.19 2.22
CA LEU A 333 29.03 15.78 2.61
C LEU A 333 28.00 16.88 2.27
N LYS A 334 28.27 18.12 2.71
CA LYS A 334 27.41 19.28 2.43
C LYS A 334 27.18 19.48 0.94
N GLN A 335 28.26 19.46 0.16
CA GLN A 335 28.17 19.63 -1.30
C GLN A 335 27.39 18.49 -1.95
N SER A 336 27.57 17.25 -1.49
CA SER A 336 26.85 16.08 -2.00
C SER A 336 25.35 16.17 -1.73
N PHE A 337 24.93 16.49 -0.51
CA PHE A 337 23.52 16.67 -0.17
C PHE A 337 22.88 17.85 -0.92
N ALA A 338 23.59 18.97 -1.07
CA ALA A 338 23.11 20.10 -1.87
C ALA A 338 22.96 19.74 -3.37
N LYS A 339 23.77 18.83 -3.90
CA LYS A 339 23.60 18.29 -5.27
C LYS A 339 22.34 17.44 -5.37
N VAL A 340 22.14 16.51 -4.43
CA VAL A 340 20.94 15.66 -4.36
C VAL A 340 19.67 16.48 -4.27
N ALA A 341 19.62 17.46 -3.37
CA ALA A 341 18.44 18.33 -3.24
C ALA A 341 18.13 19.10 -4.52
N ARG A 342 19.15 19.60 -5.23
CA ARG A 342 18.97 20.26 -6.53
C ARG A 342 18.45 19.31 -7.60
N GLN A 343 18.91 18.06 -7.63
CA GLN A 343 18.40 17.04 -8.56
C GLN A 343 16.92 16.73 -8.30
N ILE A 344 16.55 16.49 -7.04
CA ILE A 344 15.16 16.27 -6.63
C ILE A 344 14.30 17.47 -7.00
N LEU A 345 14.74 18.70 -6.69
CA LEU A 345 13.99 19.92 -6.99
C LEU A 345 13.79 20.19 -8.47
N TYR A 346 14.80 19.85 -9.29
CA TYR A 346 14.73 20.02 -10.73
C TYR A 346 13.68 19.10 -11.36
N GLU A 347 13.64 17.82 -10.93
CA GLU A 347 12.68 16.83 -11.44
C GLU A 347 11.30 16.97 -10.78
N TYR A 348 11.22 17.50 -9.56
CA TYR A 348 9.97 17.72 -8.80
C TYR A 348 9.78 19.19 -8.37
N PRO A 349 9.48 20.11 -9.31
CA PRO A 349 9.30 21.53 -8.99
C PRO A 349 8.07 21.81 -8.13
N LEU A 350 7.08 20.90 -8.14
CA LEU A 350 5.81 21.01 -7.40
C LEU A 350 5.88 20.42 -5.99
N ALA A 351 7.03 19.88 -5.56
CA ALA A 351 7.25 19.47 -4.18
C ALA A 351 7.20 20.69 -3.25
N ARG A 352 5.98 21.11 -2.89
CA ARG A 352 5.67 22.36 -2.15
C ARG A 352 6.48 22.48 -0.85
N TRP A 353 6.89 21.37 -0.24
CA TRP A 353 7.73 21.35 0.97
C TRP A 353 9.21 21.74 0.75
N LEU A 354 9.74 21.68 -0.49
CA LEU A 354 11.12 22.10 -0.79
C LEU A 354 11.25 23.58 -1.18
N SER A 355 10.17 24.22 -1.65
CA SER A 355 10.18 25.61 -2.14
C SER A 355 10.57 26.66 -1.08
N ASN A 356 10.47 26.34 0.22
CA ASN A 356 10.83 27.23 1.33
C ASN A 356 12.19 26.90 1.98
N ILE A 357 12.98 25.99 1.39
CA ILE A 357 14.21 25.52 2.02
C ILE A 357 15.35 26.48 1.73
N ASN A 358 15.89 27.05 2.80
CA ASN A 358 17.17 27.74 2.76
C ASN A 358 18.30 26.75 2.43
N MET A 359 18.71 26.68 1.16
CA MET A 359 19.81 25.84 0.66
C MET A 359 21.19 26.15 1.29
N LYS A 360 21.29 27.14 2.18
CA LYS A 360 22.51 27.40 2.96
C LYS A 360 22.58 26.59 4.26
N ASN A 361 21.48 26.02 4.73
CA ASN A 361 21.45 25.20 5.96
C ASN A 361 21.42 23.70 5.62
N LEU A 362 22.48 22.98 5.98
CA LEU A 362 22.63 21.55 5.73
C LEU A 362 21.52 20.72 6.39
N ASP A 363 21.13 21.06 7.63
CA ASP A 363 20.14 20.27 8.38
C ASP A 363 18.77 20.31 7.70
N ASN A 364 18.40 21.48 7.15
CA ASN A 364 17.17 21.63 6.39
C ASN A 364 17.19 20.81 5.09
N ILE A 365 18.34 20.77 4.40
CA ILE A 365 18.53 19.98 3.17
C ILE A 365 18.38 18.49 3.48
N ILE A 366 19.04 18.01 4.54
CA ILE A 366 18.98 16.61 4.96
C ILE A 366 17.56 16.23 5.33
N ASN A 367 16.89 17.04 6.16
CA ASN A 367 15.53 16.77 6.59
C ASN A 367 14.58 16.66 5.40
N ALA A 368 14.74 17.52 4.38
CA ALA A 368 13.90 17.46 3.20
C ALA A 368 14.15 16.25 2.30
N ILE A 369 15.40 15.83 2.17
CA ILE A 369 15.74 14.60 1.47
C ILE A 369 15.18 13.40 2.23
N LYS A 370 15.33 13.35 3.56
CA LYS A 370 14.73 12.30 4.40
C LYS A 370 13.20 12.28 4.28
N SER A 371 12.55 13.45 4.28
CA SER A 371 11.11 13.55 4.04
C SER A 371 10.71 13.02 2.66
N TRP A 372 11.46 13.37 1.61
CA TRP A 372 11.23 12.85 0.26
C TRP A 372 11.37 11.32 0.22
N GLN A 373 12.40 10.76 0.86
CA GLN A 373 12.63 9.31 0.96
C GLN A 373 11.53 8.57 1.75
N GLY A 374 10.91 9.26 2.71
CA GLY A 374 9.81 8.76 3.53
C GLY A 374 8.42 8.97 2.93
N LEU A 375 8.32 9.56 1.73
CA LEU A 375 7.03 9.68 1.06
C LEU A 375 6.42 8.30 0.80
N PRO A 376 5.09 8.16 0.91
CA PRO A 376 4.42 6.93 0.51
C PRO A 376 4.86 6.50 -0.88
N TYR A 377 5.07 5.20 -1.08
CA TYR A 377 5.44 4.59 -2.36
C TYR A 377 6.84 4.94 -2.91
N ASN A 378 7.60 5.85 -2.26
CA ASN A 378 9.00 6.10 -2.60
C ASN A 378 9.91 5.00 -2.02
N THR A 379 9.79 3.79 -2.55
CA THR A 379 10.40 2.58 -1.97
C THR A 379 11.67 2.12 -2.70
N ARG A 380 11.93 2.66 -3.90
CA ARG A 380 12.96 2.16 -4.83
C ARG A 380 14.13 3.12 -5.02
N TRP A 381 14.45 3.97 -4.04
CA TRP A 381 15.66 4.80 -4.12
C TRP A 381 16.90 4.06 -3.57
N LEU A 382 18.08 4.40 -4.09
CA LEU A 382 19.39 3.95 -3.62
C LEU A 382 20.27 5.16 -3.28
N ILE A 383 20.81 5.21 -2.06
CA ILE A 383 21.88 6.14 -1.70
C ILE A 383 23.20 5.40 -1.55
N ILE A 384 24.21 5.87 -2.27
CA ILE A 384 25.58 5.37 -2.20
C ILE A 384 26.44 6.40 -1.46
N TYR A 385 26.83 6.07 -0.24
CA TYR A 385 27.76 6.84 0.58
C TYR A 385 29.19 6.37 0.34
N ASN A 386 29.97 7.14 -0.42
CA ASN A 386 31.33 6.79 -0.80
C ASN A 386 32.40 7.52 0.02
N ASN A 387 33.51 6.83 0.33
CA ASN A 387 34.66 7.33 1.09
C ASN A 387 34.34 7.66 2.56
N TYR A 388 33.63 6.79 3.26
CA TYR A 388 33.38 6.95 4.70
C TYR A 388 34.61 6.57 5.53
N ASP A 389 35.69 7.32 5.40
CA ASP A 389 37.00 6.91 5.92
C ASP A 389 37.30 7.40 7.35
N ASN A 390 36.47 8.29 7.92
CA ASN A 390 36.67 8.87 9.27
C ASN A 390 35.40 8.78 10.15
N PRO A 391 34.98 7.56 10.54
CA PRO A 391 33.82 7.35 11.41
C PRO A 391 34.06 7.85 12.84
N ILE A 392 32.98 8.18 13.55
CA ILE A 392 33.03 8.36 15.01
C ILE A 392 33.27 6.98 15.64
N LEU A 393 34.38 6.88 16.38
CA LEU A 393 34.77 5.69 17.14
C LEU A 393 35.10 6.14 18.57
N ALA A 394 34.89 5.27 19.57
CA ALA A 394 35.20 5.58 20.97
C ALA A 394 36.67 6.00 21.19
N SER A 395 37.58 5.58 20.31
CA SER A 395 39.00 5.89 20.28
C SER A 395 39.37 7.14 19.46
N ASN A 396 38.46 7.67 18.62
CA ASN A 396 38.75 8.71 17.64
C ASN A 396 38.29 10.09 18.14
N LYS A 397 39.26 10.97 18.48
CA LYS A 397 39.01 12.34 18.95
C LYS A 397 39.10 13.40 17.84
N ASP A 398 39.14 12.99 16.57
CA ASP A 398 39.24 13.94 15.46
C ASP A 398 37.94 14.77 15.33
N PRO A 399 38.00 16.12 15.45
CA PRO A 399 36.84 17.00 15.28
C PRO A 399 36.24 16.97 13.85
N ALA A 400 36.99 16.42 12.87
CA ALA A 400 36.53 16.21 11.50
C ALA A 400 35.75 14.90 11.30
N THR A 401 35.56 14.10 12.36
CA THR A 401 34.72 12.89 12.31
C THR A 401 33.30 13.18 11.84
N VAL A 402 32.73 12.22 11.11
CA VAL A 402 31.37 12.28 10.58
C VAL A 402 30.56 11.14 11.18
N ASP A 403 29.42 11.47 11.77
CA ASP A 403 28.46 10.47 12.24
C ASP A 403 27.51 10.08 11.11
N ILE A 404 27.77 8.99 10.41
CA ILE A 404 26.91 8.57 9.29
C ILE A 404 25.46 8.28 9.70
N THR A 405 25.23 7.88 10.96
CA THR A 405 23.90 7.48 11.44
C THR A 405 22.91 8.64 11.38
N LYS A 406 23.38 9.88 11.55
CA LYS A 406 22.57 11.09 11.42
C LYS A 406 22.07 11.35 10.01
N TYR A 407 22.71 10.76 9.01
CA TYR A 407 22.41 10.99 7.59
C TYR A 407 21.68 9.81 6.93
N ILE A 408 21.70 8.63 7.55
CA ILE A 408 20.86 7.51 7.13
C ILE A 408 19.39 7.86 7.48
N PRO A 409 18.43 7.69 6.56
CA PRO A 409 17.03 7.97 6.84
C PRO A 409 16.43 6.90 7.78
N GLU A 410 15.57 7.33 8.69
CA GLU A 410 14.89 6.47 9.68
C GLU A 410 13.64 5.78 9.09
N VAL A 411 13.66 5.48 7.79
CA VAL A 411 12.54 4.91 7.04
C VAL A 411 12.78 3.43 6.75
N TYR A 412 11.71 2.67 6.60
CA TYR A 412 11.76 1.21 6.37
C TYR A 412 11.93 0.82 4.90
N GLN A 413 12.02 1.79 4.00
CA GLN A 413 11.97 1.60 2.55
C GLN A 413 13.20 2.20 1.85
N GLY A 414 13.62 1.65 0.71
CA GLY A 414 14.83 2.07 0.00
C GLY A 414 16.07 1.26 0.34
N SER A 415 17.21 1.67 -0.21
CA SER A 415 18.49 0.95 -0.11
C SER A 415 19.67 1.89 0.10
N VAL A 416 20.64 1.44 0.89
CA VAL A 416 21.85 2.18 1.23
C VAL A 416 23.08 1.31 1.00
N LEU A 417 24.07 1.85 0.28
CA LEU A 417 25.36 1.23 0.06
C LEU A 417 26.46 2.16 0.59
N ILE A 418 27.34 1.67 1.47
CA ILE A 418 28.40 2.48 2.10
C ILE A 418 29.76 1.88 1.74
N THR A 419 30.73 2.71 1.35
CA THR A 419 32.14 2.29 1.22
C THR A 419 32.98 2.87 2.34
N ILE A 420 33.70 2.02 3.07
CA ILE A 420 34.50 2.39 4.25
C ILE A 420 35.87 1.67 4.25
N GLN A 421 36.89 2.31 4.82
CA GLN A 421 38.20 1.69 5.01
C GLN A 421 38.34 0.91 6.33
N SER A 422 37.66 1.34 7.38
CA SER A 422 37.68 0.68 8.70
C SER A 422 36.75 -0.53 8.77
N SER A 423 37.18 -1.57 9.49
CA SER A 423 36.34 -2.73 9.85
C SER A 423 35.63 -2.57 11.20
N GLU A 424 35.82 -1.44 11.89
CA GLU A 424 35.36 -1.23 13.28
C GLU A 424 33.91 -0.70 13.37
N VAL A 425 33.18 -0.61 12.26
CA VAL A 425 31.79 -0.14 12.23
C VAL A 425 30.83 -1.33 12.18
N GLU A 426 30.12 -1.57 13.27
CA GLU A 426 29.11 -2.64 13.37
C GLU A 426 27.75 -2.16 12.83
N ILE A 427 27.41 -2.53 11.58
CA ILE A 427 26.10 -2.29 10.95
C ILE A 427 25.67 -3.56 10.20
N SER A 428 24.36 -3.69 9.96
CA SER A 428 23.61 -4.91 9.59
C SER A 428 24.22 -5.89 8.59
N HIS A 429 24.86 -5.46 7.49
CA HIS A 429 25.39 -6.36 6.46
C HIS A 429 26.74 -5.89 5.92
N LEU A 430 27.81 -6.58 6.31
CA LEU A 430 29.21 -6.28 5.97
C LEU A 430 29.70 -7.21 4.86
N ILE A 431 30.16 -6.64 3.75
CA ILE A 431 30.80 -7.36 2.64
C ILE A 431 32.27 -6.93 2.59
N GLN A 432 33.16 -7.88 2.85
CA GLN A 432 34.60 -7.65 2.77
C GLN A 432 35.06 -7.71 1.32
N VAL A 433 35.61 -6.60 0.80
CA VAL A 433 36.17 -6.58 -0.55
C VAL A 433 37.58 -7.19 -0.51
N LYS A 434 37.72 -8.42 -1.02
CA LYS A 434 38.96 -9.21 -0.94
C LYS A 434 39.95 -8.88 -2.08
N LYS A 435 41.20 -9.33 -1.91
CA LYS A 435 42.21 -9.31 -2.98
C LYS A 435 41.80 -10.28 -4.09
N LEU A 436 42.13 -9.94 -5.34
CA LEU A 436 41.90 -10.83 -6.47
C LEU A 436 42.84 -12.03 -6.37
N VAL A 437 42.26 -13.22 -6.20
CA VAL A 437 43.03 -14.47 -6.04
C VAL A 437 43.40 -15.08 -7.40
N ASN A 438 42.54 -14.91 -8.40
CA ASN A 438 42.78 -15.46 -9.74
C ASN A 438 43.73 -14.56 -10.54
N ILE A 439 44.91 -15.08 -10.88
CA ILE A 439 45.94 -14.37 -11.64
C ILE A 439 45.45 -13.86 -13.01
N ARG A 440 44.51 -14.56 -13.66
CA ARG A 440 43.92 -14.10 -14.93
C ARG A 440 43.17 -12.77 -14.77
N ASN A 441 42.55 -12.53 -13.62
CA ASN A 441 41.88 -11.26 -13.34
C ASN A 441 42.91 -10.12 -13.23
N SER A 442 44.04 -10.38 -12.56
CA SER A 442 45.16 -9.43 -12.48
C SER A 442 45.76 -9.15 -13.86
N LEU A 443 45.98 -10.18 -14.68
CA LEU A 443 46.46 -10.03 -16.06
C LEU A 443 45.49 -9.23 -16.93
N LYS A 444 44.18 -9.44 -16.76
CA LYS A 444 43.15 -8.69 -17.49
C LYS A 444 43.12 -7.21 -17.08
N ILE A 445 43.28 -6.90 -15.80
CA ILE A 445 43.44 -5.50 -15.34
C ILE A 445 44.70 -4.87 -15.96
N LEU A 446 45.83 -5.57 -15.92
CA LEU A 446 47.09 -5.09 -16.50
C LEU A 446 46.98 -4.89 -18.01
N SER A 447 46.37 -5.83 -18.73
CA SER A 447 46.13 -5.75 -20.17
C SER A 447 45.28 -4.53 -20.52
N ASN A 448 44.20 -4.28 -19.78
CA ASN A 448 43.31 -3.14 -19.99
C ASN A 448 43.99 -1.81 -19.65
N ALA A 449 44.71 -1.73 -18.53
CA ALA A 449 45.41 -0.52 -18.11
C ALA A 449 46.59 -0.17 -19.04
N SER A 450 47.31 -1.17 -19.54
CA SER A 450 48.44 -0.99 -20.46
C SER A 450 48.05 -0.91 -21.94
N ARG A 451 46.79 -1.24 -22.27
CA ARG A 451 46.28 -1.46 -23.64
C ARG A 451 47.02 -2.54 -24.43
N ARG A 452 47.69 -3.48 -23.74
CA ARG A 452 48.46 -4.58 -24.36
C ARG A 452 47.69 -5.89 -24.21
N LYS A 453 47.05 -6.36 -25.30
CA LYS A 453 46.28 -7.61 -25.31
C LYS A 453 47.15 -8.85 -25.06
N GLU A 454 48.41 -8.79 -25.46
CA GLU A 454 49.40 -9.88 -25.37
C GLU A 454 49.78 -10.27 -23.93
N VAL A 455 49.49 -9.41 -22.94
CA VAL A 455 49.70 -9.70 -21.51
C VAL A 455 48.83 -10.87 -21.04
N MET A 456 47.71 -11.14 -21.71
CA MET A 456 46.84 -12.27 -21.42
C MET A 456 47.42 -13.63 -21.84
N ASP A 457 48.34 -13.62 -22.80
CA ASP A 457 48.93 -14.84 -23.38
C ASP A 457 50.20 -15.29 -22.63
N GLY A 458 50.54 -14.60 -21.54
CA GLY A 458 51.68 -14.96 -20.69
C GLY A 458 53.03 -14.84 -21.40
N LYS A 459 53.14 -14.06 -22.48
CA LYS A 459 54.39 -13.80 -23.18
C LYS A 459 55.09 -12.58 -22.55
N PRO A 460 56.16 -12.76 -21.77
CA PRO A 460 56.98 -11.64 -21.34
C PRO A 460 58.03 -11.44 -22.44
N TYR A 461 57.89 -10.43 -23.30
CA TYR A 461 59.03 -10.10 -24.14
C TYR A 461 59.89 -9.05 -23.43
N LEU A 462 61.04 -9.53 -22.96
CA LEU A 462 62.27 -8.76 -22.86
C LEU A 462 62.52 -8.07 -24.20
N THR A 463 62.38 -6.75 -24.25
CA THR A 463 63.40 -5.80 -24.76
C THR A 463 62.92 -4.36 -24.58
#